data_AF-A0A1H8KPB9-F1
#
_entry.id   AF-A0A1H8KPB9-F1
#
_cell.length_a   1.000
_cell.length_b   1.000
_cell.length_c   1.000
_cell.angle_alpha   90.00
_cell.angle_beta   90.00
_cell.angle_gamma   90.00
#
_symmetry.space_group_name_H-M   'P 1'
#
loop_
_entity.id
_entity.type
_entity.pdbx_description
1 polymer ?
#
loop_
_entity_poly.entity_id
_entity_poly.type
_entity_poly.pdbx_seq_one_letter_code
_entity_poly.pdbx_strand_id
1 'polypeptide(L)'
;MGVLKDVGPAGLVPAAWIFAAAAVLGVVTARTVLIAMTVMSVLLVIFFVTTLSEMTGPVLSAWQRVLAVGGVVTILGTVDLVVTPGSDPLAALALYAWIVLPAAAYIRTWTAMSGPAYRHVYLVGAALSLLGLGLFAAGGAALLGDATVAVAGLAVVGLGQTAGIVTAALQNGGRLGA
;
A
#
# COMPACT_ATOMS: atom_id res chain seq x y z
N MET A 1 9.46 -15.46 11.07
CA MET A 1 8.98 -14.08 11.35
C MET A 1 8.46 -13.99 12.77
N GLY A 2 8.56 -12.81 13.39
CA GLY A 2 8.04 -12.55 14.74
C GLY A 2 6.78 -11.68 14.69
N VAL A 3 5.99 -11.66 15.77
CA VAL A 3 4.65 -11.06 15.85
C VAL A 3 4.53 -9.70 15.15
N LEU A 4 5.46 -8.77 15.41
CA LEU A 4 5.41 -7.43 14.78
C LEU A 4 5.45 -7.46 13.25
N LYS A 5 6.26 -8.36 12.66
CA LYS A 5 6.36 -8.52 11.20
C LYS A 5 5.13 -9.19 10.62
N ASP A 6 4.54 -10.10 11.38
CA ASP A 6 3.42 -10.93 10.93
C ASP A 6 2.06 -10.23 11.02
N VAL A 7 1.85 -9.36 12.02
CA VAL A 7 0.55 -8.70 12.25
C VAL A 7 0.60 -7.18 12.20
N GLY A 8 1.77 -6.56 12.39
CA GLY A 8 1.92 -5.10 12.37
C GLY A 8 1.37 -4.44 11.09
N PRO A 9 1.62 -4.99 9.89
CA PRO A 9 1.05 -4.46 8.65
C PRO A 9 -0.49 -4.38 8.63
N ALA A 10 -1.20 -5.23 9.38
CA ALA A 10 -2.66 -5.22 9.42
C ALA A 10 -3.25 -3.96 10.08
N GLY A 11 -2.49 -3.27 10.94
CA GLY A 11 -2.87 -1.96 11.45
C GLY A 11 -2.31 -0.80 10.62
N LEU A 12 -1.08 -0.94 10.11
CA LEU A 12 -0.37 0.13 9.41
C LEU A 12 -0.94 0.43 8.01
N VAL A 13 -1.32 -0.59 7.24
CA VAL A 13 -1.84 -0.40 5.88
C VAL A 13 -3.18 0.34 5.87
N PRO A 14 -4.20 -0.01 6.70
CA PRO A 14 -5.42 0.78 6.79
C PRO A 14 -5.16 2.22 7.22
N ALA A 15 -4.29 2.43 8.21
CA ALA A 15 -3.93 3.76 8.68
C ALA A 15 -3.29 4.61 7.57
N ALA A 16 -2.44 4.02 6.74
CA ALA A 16 -1.82 4.70 5.60
C ALA A 16 -2.86 5.18 4.57
N TRP A 17 -3.87 4.38 4.25
CA TRP A 17 -4.92 4.77 3.31
C TRP A 17 -5.84 5.85 3.87
N ILE A 18 -6.16 5.80 5.18
CA ILE A 18 -6.90 6.88 5.86
C ILE A 18 -6.09 8.19 5.80
N PHE A 19 -4.80 8.12 6.08
CA PHE A 19 -3.92 9.28 6.02
C PHE A 19 -3.82 9.85 4.60
N ALA A 20 -3.69 9.00 3.57
CA ALA A 20 -3.65 9.42 2.17
C ALA A 20 -4.96 10.13 1.76
N ALA A 21 -6.11 9.62 2.17
CA ALA A 21 -7.40 10.28 1.93
C ALA A 21 -7.47 11.65 2.64
N ALA A 22 -7.02 11.75 3.89
CA ALA A 22 -6.96 13.01 4.62
C ALA A 22 -6.02 14.04 3.94
N ALA A 23 -4.91 13.58 3.37
CA ALA A 23 -3.98 14.42 2.61
C ALA A 23 -4.60 14.94 1.31
N VAL A 24 -5.29 14.07 0.55
CA VAL A 24 -6.01 14.48 -0.68
C VAL A 24 -7.14 15.46 -0.39
N LEU A 25 -7.82 15.32 0.76
CA LEU A 25 -8.83 16.27 1.22
C LEU A 25 -8.26 17.61 1.74
N GLY A 26 -6.93 17.75 1.86
CA GLY A 26 -6.30 18.93 2.44
C GLY A 26 -6.53 19.09 3.95
N VAL A 27 -6.93 18.02 4.64
CA VAL A 27 -7.17 18.03 6.10
C VAL A 27 -5.87 18.09 6.89
N VAL A 28 -4.77 17.58 6.31
CA VAL A 28 -3.43 17.60 6.91
C VAL A 28 -2.51 18.56 6.17
N THR A 29 -1.58 19.17 6.90
CA THR A 29 -0.63 20.13 6.33
C THR A 29 0.46 19.43 5.51
N ALA A 30 1.09 20.14 4.57
CA ALA A 30 2.26 19.64 3.83
C ALA A 30 3.39 19.15 4.77
N ARG A 31 3.61 19.86 5.89
CA ARG A 31 4.57 19.43 6.93
C ARG A 31 4.18 18.08 7.55
N THR A 32 2.89 17.87 7.81
CA THR A 32 2.39 16.59 8.33
C THR A 32 2.62 15.45 7.33
N VAL A 33 2.38 15.70 6.04
CA VAL A 33 2.64 14.72 4.96
C VAL A 33 4.14 14.39 4.88
N LEU A 34 5.02 15.39 4.93
CA LEU A 34 6.47 15.18 4.94
C LEU A 34 6.92 14.31 6.12
N ILE A 35 6.42 14.58 7.33
CA ILE A 35 6.73 13.77 8.51
C ILE A 35 6.26 12.33 8.31
N ALA A 36 5.03 12.12 7.86
CA ALA A 36 4.48 10.79 7.63
C ALA A 36 5.27 10.00 6.58
N MET A 37 5.62 10.63 5.46
CA MET A 37 6.44 10.05 4.39
C MET A 37 7.86 9.70 4.87
N THR A 38 8.46 10.54 5.71
CA THR A 38 9.76 10.26 6.32
C THR A 38 9.70 9.05 7.23
N VAL A 39 8.71 9.00 8.14
CA VAL A 39 8.49 7.85 9.03
C VAL A 39 8.26 6.58 8.22
N MET A 40 7.39 6.64 7.21
CA MET A 40 7.08 5.51 6.34
C MET A 40 8.33 5.01 5.59
N SER A 41 9.16 5.91 5.07
CA SER A 41 10.42 5.56 4.42
C SER A 41 11.35 4.78 5.36
N VAL A 42 11.52 5.27 6.59
CA VAL A 42 12.36 4.61 7.60
C VAL A 42 11.79 3.24 7.96
N LEU A 43 10.49 3.15 8.23
CA LEU A 43 9.83 1.89 8.57
C LEU A 43 9.94 0.86 7.43
N LEU A 44 9.75 1.27 6.18
CA LEU A 44 9.87 0.39 5.02
C LEU A 44 11.30 -0.13 4.84
N VAL A 45 12.31 0.73 4.99
CA VAL A 45 13.72 0.32 4.90
C VAL A 45 14.05 -0.68 6.00
N ILE A 46 13.69 -0.40 7.26
CA ILE A 46 13.92 -1.30 8.39
C ILE A 46 13.19 -2.63 8.15
N PHE A 47 11.91 -2.58 7.77
CA PHE A 47 11.11 -3.78 7.53
C PHE A 47 11.73 -4.61 6.40
N PHE A 48 12.08 -3.99 5.28
CA PHE A 48 12.67 -4.68 4.13
C PHE A 48 13.99 -5.36 4.50
N VAL A 49 14.94 -4.64 5.10
CA VAL A 49 16.25 -5.18 5.46
C VAL A 49 16.12 -6.32 6.46
N THR A 50 15.22 -6.20 7.44
CA THR A 50 15.04 -7.22 8.50
C THR A 50 14.22 -8.42 8.06
N THR A 51 13.53 -8.38 6.91
CA THR A 51 12.71 -9.49 6.41
C THR A 51 13.26 -10.10 5.12
N LEU A 52 14.28 -9.51 4.51
CA LEU A 52 14.78 -9.85 3.19
C LEU A 52 15.08 -11.35 3.02
N SER A 53 15.80 -11.94 3.98
CA SER A 53 16.17 -13.36 3.96
C SER A 53 14.99 -14.30 4.20
N GLU A 54 13.89 -13.80 4.77
CA GLU A 54 12.69 -14.57 5.10
C GLU A 54 11.66 -14.57 3.95
N MET A 55 11.75 -13.61 3.01
CA MET A 55 10.77 -13.43 1.93
C MET A 55 11.01 -14.31 0.69
N THR A 56 11.15 -15.61 0.91
CA THR A 56 11.42 -16.58 -0.17
C THR A 56 10.15 -17.25 -0.70
N GLY A 57 10.21 -17.80 -1.93
CA GLY A 57 9.09 -18.50 -2.56
C GLY A 57 8.21 -17.62 -3.46
N PRO A 58 7.18 -18.20 -4.11
CA PRO A 58 6.47 -17.57 -5.22
C PRO A 58 5.61 -16.36 -4.82
N VAL A 59 5.10 -16.34 -3.59
CA VAL A 59 4.29 -15.23 -3.06
C VAL A 59 5.18 -14.16 -2.45
N LEU A 60 6.03 -14.52 -1.49
CA LEU A 60 6.83 -13.54 -0.76
C LEU A 60 7.87 -12.84 -1.65
N SER A 61 8.40 -13.49 -2.69
CA SER A 61 9.28 -12.81 -3.65
C SER A 61 8.60 -11.69 -4.44
N ALA A 62 7.29 -11.81 -4.72
CA ALA A 62 6.53 -10.71 -5.31
C ALA A 62 6.35 -9.54 -4.32
N TRP A 63 6.03 -9.84 -3.07
CA TRP A 63 5.91 -8.82 -2.02
C TRP A 63 7.25 -8.16 -1.67
N GLN A 64 8.35 -8.90 -1.75
CA GLN A 64 9.70 -8.35 -1.61
C GLN A 64 9.97 -7.29 -2.68
N ARG A 65 9.54 -7.52 -3.93
CA ARG A 65 9.64 -6.52 -5.01
C ARG A 65 8.75 -5.31 -4.76
N VAL A 66 7.53 -5.52 -4.23
CA VAL A 66 6.64 -4.41 -3.82
C VAL A 66 7.34 -3.54 -2.78
N LEU A 67 7.94 -4.13 -1.75
CA LEU A 67 8.66 -3.39 -0.71
C LEU A 67 9.90 -2.67 -1.26
N ALA A 68 10.65 -3.32 -2.15
CA ALA A 68 11.84 -2.72 -2.76
C ALA A 68 11.48 -1.53 -3.64
N VAL A 69 10.57 -1.71 -4.61
CA VAL A 69 10.17 -0.65 -5.54
C VAL A 69 9.37 0.42 -4.81
N GLY A 70 8.39 0.03 -4.00
CA GLY A 70 7.59 0.95 -3.19
C GLY A 70 8.44 1.76 -2.23
N GLY A 71 9.43 1.14 -1.56
CA GLY A 71 10.38 1.84 -0.70
C GLY A 71 11.19 2.90 -1.43
N VAL A 72 11.75 2.57 -2.61
CA VAL A 72 12.47 3.55 -3.43
C VAL A 72 11.57 4.71 -3.83
N VAL A 73 10.37 4.44 -4.35
CA VAL A 73 9.45 5.51 -4.78
C VAL A 73 8.97 6.36 -3.59
N THR A 74 8.74 5.76 -2.41
CA THR A 74 8.40 6.51 -1.19
C THR A 74 9.55 7.43 -0.76
N ILE A 75 10.81 6.97 -0.82
CA ILE A 75 11.97 7.82 -0.49
C ILE A 75 12.06 8.98 -1.47
N LEU A 76 11.91 8.71 -2.77
CA LEU A 76 11.91 9.75 -3.79
C LEU A 76 10.78 10.76 -3.57
N GLY A 77 9.56 10.30 -3.29
CA GLY A 77 8.43 11.18 -2.95
C GLY A 77 8.65 11.97 -1.65
N THR A 78 9.41 11.43 -0.69
CA THR A 78 9.79 12.16 0.53
C THR A 78 10.75 13.30 0.21
N VAL A 79 11.75 13.05 -0.65
CA VAL A 79 12.71 14.07 -1.10
C VAL A 79 12.01 15.16 -1.91
N ASP A 80 11.08 14.77 -2.78
CA ASP A 80 10.28 15.66 -3.63
C ASP A 80 9.50 16.71 -2.83
N LEU A 81 8.87 16.31 -1.72
CA LEU A 81 8.17 17.22 -0.80
C LEU A 81 9.08 18.31 -0.19
N VAL A 82 10.40 18.14 -0.24
CA VAL A 82 11.39 19.13 0.21
C VAL A 82 11.95 19.94 -0.95
N VAL A 83 12.19 19.29 -2.09
CA VAL A 83 12.88 19.90 -3.24
C VAL A 83 11.94 20.70 -4.13
N THR A 84 10.69 20.25 -4.32
CA THR A 84 9.71 20.88 -5.21
C THR A 84 8.34 21.10 -4.53
N PRO A 85 8.31 21.79 -3.39
CA PRO A 85 7.10 21.91 -2.58
C PRO A 85 5.94 22.50 -3.39
N GLY A 86 4.80 21.80 -3.41
CA GLY A 86 3.56 22.24 -4.03
C GLY A 86 3.28 21.66 -5.42
N SER A 87 4.30 21.27 -6.19
CA SER A 87 4.09 20.47 -7.41
C SER A 87 4.16 18.98 -7.15
N ASP A 88 5.05 18.56 -6.25
CA ASP A 88 5.22 17.21 -5.67
C ASP A 88 4.89 16.01 -6.60
N PRO A 89 5.42 15.95 -7.83
CA PRO A 89 5.07 14.92 -8.81
C PRO A 89 5.50 13.51 -8.41
N LEU A 90 6.60 13.35 -7.67
CA LEU A 90 7.07 12.05 -7.20
C LEU A 90 6.32 11.59 -5.95
N ALA A 91 5.83 12.52 -5.12
CA ALA A 91 4.91 12.16 -4.04
C ALA A 91 3.58 11.62 -4.61
N ALA A 92 3.06 12.23 -5.67
CA ALA A 92 1.90 11.71 -6.40
C ALA A 92 2.20 10.33 -7.03
N LEU A 93 3.36 10.18 -7.67
CA LEU A 93 3.82 8.89 -8.21
C LEU A 93 3.89 7.80 -7.13
N ALA A 94 4.35 8.13 -5.93
CA ALA A 94 4.38 7.20 -4.81
C ALA A 94 2.98 6.68 -4.45
N LEU A 95 1.98 7.56 -4.42
CA LEU A 95 0.59 7.16 -4.17
C LEU A 95 0.10 6.18 -5.25
N TYR A 96 0.31 6.49 -6.53
CA TYR A 96 -0.05 5.58 -7.63
C TYR A 96 0.69 4.25 -7.57
N ALA A 97 1.99 4.26 -7.25
CA ALA A 97 2.79 3.06 -7.10
C ALA A 97 2.24 2.15 -6.00
N TRP A 98 1.84 2.71 -4.85
CA TRP A 98 1.24 1.95 -3.75
C TRP A 98 -0.18 1.45 -4.03
N ILE A 99 -0.87 1.98 -5.04
CA ILE A 99 -2.11 1.37 -5.56
C ILE A 99 -1.78 0.15 -6.45
N VAL A 100 -0.85 0.33 -7.41
CA VAL A 100 -0.59 -0.63 -8.49
C VAL A 100 0.27 -1.81 -8.03
N LEU A 101 1.34 -1.58 -7.28
CA LEU A 101 2.29 -2.62 -6.89
C LEU A 101 1.62 -3.72 -6.05
N PRO A 102 0.81 -3.42 -5.01
CA PRO A 102 0.10 -4.47 -4.28
C PRO A 102 -0.94 -5.19 -5.13
N ALA A 103 -1.60 -4.52 -6.08
CA ALA A 103 -2.54 -5.17 -7.00
C ALA A 103 -1.86 -6.28 -7.81
N ALA A 104 -0.67 -6.01 -8.35
CA ALA A 104 0.14 -7.00 -9.06
C ALA A 104 0.57 -8.17 -8.15
N ALA A 105 1.02 -7.86 -6.92
CA ALA A 105 1.38 -8.89 -5.95
C ALA A 105 0.19 -9.73 -5.50
N TYR A 106 -1.01 -9.16 -5.41
CA TYR A 106 -2.24 -9.89 -5.12
C TYR A 106 -2.63 -10.85 -6.24
N ILE A 107 -2.52 -10.45 -7.52
CA ILE A 107 -2.72 -11.36 -8.65
C ILE A 107 -1.71 -12.52 -8.58
N ARG A 108 -0.45 -12.22 -8.26
CA ARG A 108 0.57 -13.27 -8.10
C ARG A 108 0.27 -14.19 -6.92
N THR A 109 -0.19 -13.64 -5.81
CA THR A 109 -0.60 -14.41 -4.63
C THR A 109 -1.77 -15.33 -4.96
N TRP A 110 -2.78 -14.80 -5.65
CA TRP A 110 -3.93 -15.57 -6.11
C TRP A 110 -3.53 -16.74 -7.03
N THR A 111 -2.64 -16.52 -8.00
CA THR A 111 -2.19 -17.59 -8.92
C THR A 111 -1.33 -18.66 -8.24
N ALA A 112 -0.61 -18.30 -7.19
CA ALA A 112 0.30 -19.21 -6.48
C ALA A 112 -0.41 -20.08 -5.42
N MET A 113 -1.64 -19.74 -4.99
CA MET A 113 -2.36 -20.48 -3.96
C MET A 113 -3.19 -21.64 -4.52
N SER A 114 -3.05 -22.81 -3.91
CA SER A 114 -3.77 -24.04 -4.31
C SER A 114 -5.14 -24.22 -3.66
N GLY A 115 -5.38 -23.60 -2.50
CA GLY A 115 -6.63 -23.76 -1.71
C GLY A 115 -7.57 -22.55 -1.78
N PRO A 116 -8.90 -22.76 -1.72
CA PRO A 116 -9.89 -21.70 -1.94
C PRO A 116 -10.05 -20.74 -0.74
N ALA A 117 -9.76 -21.19 0.49
CA ALA A 117 -10.15 -20.50 1.73
C ALA A 117 -9.84 -18.99 1.78
N TYR A 118 -8.63 -18.59 1.35
CA TYR A 118 -8.21 -17.18 1.35
C TYR A 118 -7.86 -16.64 -0.03
N ARG A 119 -7.85 -17.51 -1.04
CA ARG A 119 -7.37 -17.19 -2.40
C ARG A 119 -8.20 -16.08 -3.04
N HIS A 120 -9.52 -16.10 -2.87
CA HIS A 120 -10.42 -15.11 -3.46
C HIS A 120 -10.26 -13.71 -2.88
N VAL A 121 -9.84 -13.58 -1.61
CA VAL A 121 -9.61 -12.26 -0.99
C VAL A 121 -8.53 -11.50 -1.74
N TYR A 122 -7.46 -12.18 -2.16
CA TYR A 122 -6.38 -11.55 -2.92
C TYR A 122 -6.84 -11.14 -4.32
N LEU A 123 -7.65 -11.95 -5.02
CA LEU A 123 -8.21 -11.55 -6.32
C LEU A 123 -9.12 -10.32 -6.19
N VAL A 124 -10.01 -10.32 -5.19
CA VAL A 124 -10.89 -9.18 -4.91
C VAL A 124 -10.07 -7.95 -4.50
N GLY A 125 -9.03 -8.12 -3.67
CA GLY A 125 -8.12 -7.05 -3.29
C GLY A 125 -7.40 -6.43 -4.48
N ALA A 126 -6.97 -7.23 -5.45
CA ALA A 126 -6.43 -6.75 -6.72
C ALA A 126 -7.47 -5.96 -7.53
N ALA A 127 -8.67 -6.53 -7.70
CA ALA A 127 -9.74 -5.88 -8.46
C ALA A 127 -10.16 -4.54 -7.84
N LEU A 128 -10.31 -4.48 -6.52
CA LEU A 128 -10.62 -3.24 -5.80
C LEU A 128 -9.47 -2.23 -5.90
N SER A 129 -8.21 -2.65 -5.84
CA SER A 129 -7.07 -1.74 -6.05
C SER A 129 -7.08 -1.11 -7.44
N LEU A 130 -7.37 -1.90 -8.49
CA LEU A 130 -7.43 -1.39 -9.87
C LEU A 130 -8.69 -0.56 -10.14
N LEU A 131 -9.83 -0.91 -9.56
CA LEU A 131 -11.05 -0.11 -9.62
C LEU A 131 -10.84 1.24 -8.92
N GLY A 132 -10.27 1.21 -7.72
CA GLY A 132 -9.94 2.40 -6.94
C GLY A 132 -8.92 3.28 -7.65
N LEU A 133 -7.95 2.70 -8.37
CA LEU A 133 -7.04 3.43 -9.26
C LEU A 133 -7.81 4.21 -10.33
N GLY A 134 -8.76 3.56 -11.01
CA GLY A 134 -9.58 4.19 -12.05
C GLY A 134 -10.40 5.37 -11.50
N LEU A 135 -11.05 5.17 -10.34
CA LEU A 135 -11.80 6.23 -9.65
C LEU A 135 -10.87 7.37 -9.20
N PHE A 136 -9.72 7.05 -8.62
CA PHE A 136 -8.76 8.04 -8.16
C PHE A 136 -8.21 8.88 -9.31
N ALA A 137 -7.84 8.24 -10.42
CA ALA A 137 -7.41 8.93 -11.63
C ALA A 137 -8.54 9.77 -12.24
N ALA A 138 -9.78 9.28 -12.29
CA ALA A 138 -10.91 10.04 -12.80
C ALA A 138 -11.20 11.30 -11.95
N GLY A 139 -11.12 11.17 -10.62
CA GLY A 139 -11.34 12.28 -9.68
C GLY A 139 -10.21 13.31 -9.67
N GLY A 140 -8.94 12.84 -9.59
CA GLY A 140 -7.76 13.70 -9.39
C GLY A 140 -7.03 14.13 -10.66
N ALA A 141 -6.99 13.30 -11.71
CA ALA A 141 -6.15 13.53 -12.90
C ALA A 141 -6.83 14.39 -13.99
N ALA A 142 -7.50 15.46 -13.60
CA ALA A 142 -8.10 16.46 -14.51
C ALA A 142 -9.32 16.02 -15.34
N LEU A 143 -9.92 14.85 -15.10
CA LEU A 143 -11.18 14.47 -15.76
C LEU A 143 -12.40 15.14 -15.12
N LEU A 144 -12.54 14.97 -13.80
CA LEU A 144 -13.69 15.49 -13.05
C LEU A 144 -13.31 16.64 -12.12
N GLY A 145 -12.06 16.68 -11.63
CA GLY A 145 -11.65 17.66 -10.62
C GLY A 145 -12.43 17.52 -9.31
N ASP A 146 -12.88 16.30 -8.98
CA ASP A 146 -13.75 16.02 -7.85
C ASP A 146 -13.01 15.22 -6.78
N ALA A 147 -12.66 15.91 -5.69
CA ALA A 147 -11.99 15.32 -4.53
C ALA A 147 -12.82 14.18 -3.90
N THR A 148 -14.15 14.22 -3.99
CA THR A 148 -15.04 13.17 -3.49
C THR A 148 -14.82 11.87 -4.25
N VAL A 149 -14.76 11.94 -5.58
CA VAL A 149 -14.50 10.77 -6.44
C VAL A 149 -13.08 10.25 -6.22
N ALA A 150 -12.10 11.14 -6.08
CA ALA A 150 -10.73 10.75 -5.79
C ALA A 150 -10.64 9.99 -4.45
N VAL A 151 -11.24 10.53 -3.40
CA VAL A 151 -11.26 9.91 -2.06
C VAL A 151 -12.06 8.62 -2.05
N ALA A 152 -13.18 8.53 -2.78
CA ALA A 152 -13.91 7.29 -2.96
C ALA A 152 -13.01 6.22 -3.62
N GLY A 153 -12.22 6.59 -4.63
CA GLY A 153 -11.21 5.73 -5.22
C GLY A 153 -10.20 5.21 -4.19
N LEU A 154 -9.64 6.10 -3.36
CA LEU A 154 -8.73 5.71 -2.28
C LEU A 154 -9.40 4.81 -1.24
N ALA A 155 -10.67 5.04 -0.91
CA ALA A 155 -11.43 4.18 0.00
C ALA A 155 -11.59 2.76 -0.58
N VAL A 156 -11.90 2.65 -1.87
CA VAL A 156 -11.98 1.34 -2.57
C VAL A 156 -10.64 0.62 -2.56
N VAL A 157 -9.53 1.33 -2.85
CA VAL A 157 -8.17 0.75 -2.73
C VAL A 157 -7.92 0.29 -1.29
N GLY A 158 -8.18 1.18 -0.32
CA GLY A 158 -7.96 0.93 1.10
C GLY A 158 -8.70 -0.30 1.59
N LEU A 159 -9.97 -0.49 1.20
CA LEU A 159 -10.76 -1.68 1.53
C LEU A 159 -10.13 -2.96 0.97
N GLY A 160 -9.76 -2.97 -0.32
CA GLY A 160 -9.16 -4.13 -0.96
C GLY A 160 -7.81 -4.52 -0.35
N GLN A 161 -6.95 -3.53 -0.12
CA GLN A 161 -5.64 -3.78 0.47
C GLN A 161 -5.72 -4.14 1.95
N THR A 162 -6.67 -3.56 2.71
CA THR A 162 -6.94 -3.91 4.11
C THR A 162 -7.40 -5.35 4.23
N ALA A 163 -8.37 -5.77 3.40
CA ALA A 163 -8.86 -7.15 3.42
C ALA A 163 -7.73 -8.15 3.14
N GLY A 164 -6.86 -7.84 2.17
CA GLY A 164 -5.71 -8.68 1.83
C GLY A 164 -4.68 -8.79 2.96
N ILE A 165 -4.30 -7.67 3.60
CA ILE A 165 -3.28 -7.70 4.65
C ILE A 165 -3.80 -8.32 5.96
N VAL A 166 -5.06 -8.08 6.32
CA VAL A 166 -5.71 -8.73 7.47
C VAL A 166 -5.77 -10.24 7.24
N THR A 167 -6.12 -10.66 6.03
CA THR A 167 -6.14 -12.06 5.64
C THR A 167 -4.76 -12.72 5.71
N ALA A 168 -3.70 -11.99 5.33
CA ALA A 168 -2.32 -12.45 5.50
C ALA A 168 -1.94 -12.58 6.99
N ALA A 169 -2.29 -11.60 7.81
CA ALA A 169 -2.02 -11.62 9.24
C ALA A 169 -2.74 -12.77 9.96
N LEU A 170 -4.00 -13.06 9.61
CA LEU A 170 -4.75 -14.20 10.15
C LEU A 170 -4.09 -15.54 9.77
N GLN A 171 -3.63 -15.68 8.53
CA GLN A 171 -2.88 -16.87 8.08
C GLN A 171 -1.55 -17.05 8.82
N ASN A 172 -0.87 -15.96 9.17
CA ASN A 172 0.38 -16.02 9.91
C ASN A 172 0.14 -16.27 11.41
N GLY A 173 -0.85 -15.61 12.02
CA GLY A 173 -1.23 -15.81 13.42
C GLY A 173 -1.71 -17.23 13.71
N GLY A 174 -2.46 -17.85 12.79
CA GLY A 174 -2.86 -19.25 12.90
C GLY A 174 -1.68 -20.24 12.89
N ARG A 175 -0.53 -19.86 12.31
CA ARG A 175 0.71 -20.65 12.36
C ARG A 175 1.53 -20.42 13.63
N LEU A 176 1.35 -19.29 14.32
CA LEU A 176 2.02 -18.97 15.58
C LEU A 176 1.33 -19.59 16.80
N GLY A 177 0.04 -19.94 16.67
CA GLY A 177 -0.76 -20.56 17.73
C GLY A 177 -0.97 -22.07 17.61
N ALA A 178 -0.36 -22.71 16.59
CA ALA A 178 -0.36 -24.16 16.37
C ALA A 178 1.01 -24.75 16.71
#